data_AF-A0A374TEH9-F1
#
_entry.id   AF-A0A374TEH9-F1
#
_cell.length_a   1.000
_cell.length_b   1.000
_cell.length_c   1.000
_cell.angle_alpha   90.00
_cell.angle_beta   90.00
_cell.angle_gamma   90.00
#
_symmetry.space_group_name_H-M   'P 1'
#
loop_
_entity.id
_entity.type
_entity.pdbx_description
1 polymer ?
#
loop_
_entity_poly.entity_id
_entity_poly.type
_entity_poly.pdbx_seq_one_letter_code
_entity_poly.pdbx_strand_id
1 'polypeptide(L)'
;MKAKWFYLLSLSFLLAFSACNSDGDDQGSLKDSNANKNVVSASVPTEATGLEFPKIVANGTTRNTVLVRRTADYGVTYSTYYDLDKKSPRWCCYQICQSNNMKNWTRKQWEGATWMGKKWSGDPFQKDPEVDADCQPPVSKEFSGSGYDRGHIVASEDRVYCQDANGQTFYMTNMYPQMHSFNAGIWEDMEKLVRNFLTYDMSTQASHAKDTLYVCKGGTIDSSGQILNYTKNGYIVPKYFFCAVLLKNAKGYQAIGFWFRHNAYGSSETVKGHVVNIRKLEELTGLDFFCNLPDDIERSVENASCDPNTVKEKWGF
;
A
#
# COMPACT_ATOMS: atom_id res chain seq x y z
N MET A 1 -41.93 51.63 31.24
CA MET A 1 -41.86 51.90 32.70
C MET A 1 -42.89 51.03 33.41
N LYS A 2 -42.50 50.39 34.52
CA LYS A 2 -43.29 49.55 35.44
C LYS A 2 -43.56 48.12 34.92
N ALA A 3 -43.42 47.03 35.68
CA ALA A 3 -43.28 46.85 37.11
C ALA A 3 -42.44 45.59 37.46
N LYS A 4 -41.72 45.64 38.59
CA LYS A 4 -41.13 44.49 39.29
C LYS A 4 -42.18 43.91 40.24
N TRP A 5 -42.36 42.59 40.28
CA TRP A 5 -42.92 41.89 41.42
C TRP A 5 -41.97 40.77 41.85
N PHE A 6 -41.82 40.63 43.17
CA PHE A 6 -40.90 39.77 43.90
C PHE A 6 -41.71 38.73 44.69
N TYR A 7 -41.02 37.67 45.13
CA TYR A 7 -41.37 36.71 46.19
C TYR A 7 -42.35 35.59 45.80
N LEU A 8 -42.27 34.34 46.30
CA LEU A 8 -41.62 33.77 47.50
C LEU A 8 -41.69 32.21 47.41
N LEU A 9 -41.04 31.54 48.36
CA LEU A 9 -41.22 30.15 48.87
C LEU A 9 -40.64 29.00 48.02
N SER A 10 -39.99 27.97 48.57
CA SER A 10 -39.60 27.62 49.95
C SER A 10 -38.88 26.26 49.99
N LEU A 11 -37.96 26.09 50.96
CA LEU A 11 -37.65 24.88 51.78
C LEU A 11 -37.31 23.54 51.04
N SER A 12 -36.36 22.69 51.42
CA SER A 12 -35.56 22.51 52.64
C SER A 12 -34.61 21.29 52.49
N PHE A 13 -33.52 21.31 53.28
CA PHE A 13 -32.78 20.18 53.91
C PHE A 13 -32.08 19.11 53.02
N LEU A 14 -30.73 19.11 52.94
CA LEU A 14 -29.74 18.45 53.85
C LEU A 14 -29.84 16.92 53.91
N LEU A 15 -28.81 16.23 53.41
CA LEU A 15 -27.92 15.35 54.20
C LEU A 15 -26.86 14.67 53.31
N ALA A 16 -25.63 14.67 53.80
CA ALA A 16 -24.48 13.99 53.20
C ALA A 16 -24.45 12.51 53.60
N PHE A 17 -24.04 11.65 52.66
CA PHE A 17 -23.33 10.41 52.97
C PHE A 17 -22.24 10.20 51.93
N SER A 18 -20.98 10.29 52.39
CA SER A 18 -19.87 9.58 51.76
C SER A 18 -20.05 8.09 52.03
N ALA A 19 -20.08 7.29 50.97
CA ALA A 19 -19.77 5.88 51.03
C ALA A 19 -18.73 5.60 49.94
N CYS A 20 -17.51 5.28 50.38
CA CYS A 20 -16.49 4.68 49.54
C CYS A 20 -16.99 3.31 49.13
N ASN A 21 -17.10 3.07 47.82
CA ASN A 21 -17.06 1.71 47.29
C ASN A 21 -15.97 1.70 46.21
N SER A 22 -14.80 1.21 46.61
CA SER A 22 -13.65 0.99 45.72
C SER A 22 -13.76 -0.40 45.12
N ASP A 23 -14.63 -0.56 44.12
CA ASP A 23 -14.62 -1.71 43.23
C ASP A 23 -14.36 -1.17 41.82
N GLY A 24 -13.10 -0.81 41.60
CA GLY A 24 -12.59 -0.57 40.26
C GLY A 24 -12.20 -1.91 39.67
N ASP A 25 -13.16 -2.59 39.05
CA ASP A 25 -12.89 -3.61 38.04
C ASP A 25 -11.94 -2.98 37.01
N ASP A 26 -10.66 -3.36 37.05
CA ASP A 26 -9.71 -3.10 35.99
C ASP A 26 -10.04 -4.04 34.83
N GLN A 27 -11.20 -3.81 34.20
CA GLN A 27 -11.34 -4.07 32.78
C GLN A 27 -10.37 -3.09 32.12
N GLY A 28 -9.15 -3.56 31.90
CA GLY A 28 -8.17 -2.88 31.09
C GLY A 28 -8.83 -2.53 29.75
N SER A 29 -9.30 -1.29 29.64
CA SER A 29 -9.56 -0.65 28.37
C SER A 29 -8.31 -0.89 27.55
N LEU A 30 -8.43 -1.67 26.48
CA LEU A 30 -7.47 -1.65 25.39
C LEU A 30 -7.36 -0.17 25.02
N LYS A 31 -6.32 0.49 25.50
CA LYS A 31 -6.03 1.85 25.08
C LYS A 31 -5.74 1.69 23.60
N ASP A 32 -6.49 2.40 22.76
CA ASP A 32 -6.15 2.69 21.36
C ASP A 32 -4.83 3.50 21.29
N SER A 33 -3.77 3.00 21.92
CA SER A 33 -2.43 3.55 21.84
C SER A 33 -1.83 3.03 20.56
N ASN A 34 -1.60 3.95 19.65
CA ASN A 34 -0.71 3.73 18.53
C ASN A 34 0.53 4.63 18.73
N ALA A 35 1.56 4.07 19.35
CA ALA A 35 2.86 4.72 19.47
C ALA A 35 3.70 4.53 18.19
N ASN A 36 3.43 3.49 17.40
CA ASN A 36 4.21 3.15 16.21
C ASN A 36 3.81 3.92 14.94
N LYS A 37 2.76 4.74 14.94
CA LYS A 37 2.26 5.42 13.72
C LYS A 37 3.26 6.35 13.07
N ASN A 38 3.07 6.57 11.78
CA ASN A 38 3.64 7.70 11.10
C ASN A 38 3.07 9.01 11.68
N VAL A 39 3.97 9.96 11.95
CA VAL A 39 3.62 11.29 12.45
C VAL A 39 3.92 12.29 11.36
N VAL A 40 2.90 13.10 11.02
CA VAL A 40 3.01 14.14 9.99
C VAL A 40 4.14 15.10 10.34
N SER A 41 5.00 15.37 9.37
CA SER A 41 6.15 16.26 9.49
C SER A 41 6.49 16.83 8.11
N ALA A 42 7.50 17.69 8.03
CA ALA A 42 7.94 18.24 6.73
C ALA A 42 8.35 17.15 5.72
N SER A 43 8.83 16.00 6.18
CA SER A 43 9.24 14.86 5.35
C SER A 43 8.23 13.71 5.29
N VAL A 44 7.14 13.80 6.06
CA VAL A 44 6.10 12.75 6.16
C VAL A 44 4.75 13.42 5.88
N PRO A 45 4.19 13.26 4.68
CA PRO A 45 2.93 13.91 4.33
C PRO A 45 1.75 13.28 5.06
N THR A 46 0.60 13.96 5.12
CA THR A 46 -0.60 13.51 5.83
C THR A 46 -1.09 12.14 5.36
N GLU A 47 -0.95 11.86 4.06
CA GLU A 47 -1.31 10.60 3.42
C GLU A 47 -0.56 9.41 4.04
N ALA A 48 0.64 9.62 4.57
CA ALA A 48 1.43 8.56 5.19
C ALA A 48 0.84 8.02 6.51
N THR A 49 -0.26 8.60 6.99
CA THR A 49 -1.06 8.07 8.10
C THR A 49 -2.06 6.99 7.68
N GLY A 50 -2.19 6.71 6.37
CA GLY A 50 -2.98 5.61 5.84
C GLY A 50 -2.45 4.23 6.24
N LEU A 51 -3.33 3.25 6.42
CA LEU A 51 -2.93 1.92 6.92
C LEU A 51 -1.98 1.18 5.97
N GLU A 52 -2.01 1.47 4.66
CA GLU A 52 -1.14 0.85 3.66
C GLU A 52 0.33 1.27 3.75
N PHE A 53 0.63 2.33 4.50
CA PHE A 53 1.98 2.87 4.60
C PHE A 53 2.83 2.07 5.59
N PRO A 54 4.02 1.61 5.17
CA PRO A 54 5.06 1.26 6.13
C PRO A 54 5.50 2.47 6.95
N LYS A 55 6.16 2.21 8.08
CA LYS A 55 6.82 3.24 8.87
C LYS A 55 7.84 4.01 8.02
N ILE A 56 7.69 5.32 7.98
CA ILE A 56 8.66 6.21 7.34
C ILE A 56 9.68 6.63 8.39
N VAL A 57 10.89 6.07 8.27
CA VAL A 57 12.03 6.48 9.08
C VAL A 57 12.84 7.50 8.28
N ALA A 58 12.85 8.75 8.73
CA ALA A 58 13.74 9.75 8.16
C ALA A 58 15.20 9.36 8.46
N ASN A 59 15.92 8.88 7.45
CA ASN A 59 17.35 8.67 7.55
C ASN A 59 18.05 9.92 6.96
N GLY A 60 18.68 10.72 7.81
CA GLY A 60 19.23 12.04 7.47
C GLY A 60 20.32 12.05 6.40
N THR A 61 20.75 10.90 5.91
CA THR A 61 21.72 10.77 4.81
C THR A 61 21.12 10.41 3.45
N THR A 62 19.86 9.97 3.40
CA THR A 62 19.21 9.52 2.15
C THR A 62 18.17 10.52 1.67
N ARG A 63 18.19 10.89 0.38
CA ARG A 63 17.15 11.75 -0.21
C ARG A 63 15.92 10.92 -0.60
N ASN A 64 15.13 10.54 0.39
CA ASN A 64 13.85 9.88 0.15
C ASN A 64 12.69 10.88 0.11
N THR A 65 11.69 10.62 -0.73
CA THR A 65 10.46 11.43 -0.81
C THR A 65 9.23 10.56 -0.97
N VAL A 66 8.07 11.04 -0.51
CA VAL A 66 6.78 10.39 -0.76
C VAL A 66 6.10 11.10 -1.92
N LEU A 67 5.94 10.37 -3.02
CA LEU A 67 5.23 10.80 -4.22
C LEU A 67 3.78 10.35 -4.13
N VAL A 68 2.83 11.27 -4.14
CA VAL A 68 1.39 10.96 -3.98
C VAL A 68 0.67 11.19 -5.31
N ARG A 69 0.02 10.15 -5.83
CA ARG A 69 -0.71 10.20 -7.11
C ARG A 69 -2.19 10.35 -6.82
N ARG A 70 -2.85 11.25 -7.54
CA ARG A 70 -4.23 11.66 -7.25
C ARG A 70 -5.04 11.85 -8.52
N THR A 71 -6.33 11.60 -8.46
CA THR A 71 -7.30 12.04 -9.48
C THR A 71 -8.38 12.89 -8.81
N ALA A 72 -9.07 13.71 -9.61
CA ALA A 72 -10.18 14.52 -9.11
C ALA A 72 -11.32 13.65 -8.53
N ASP A 73 -11.65 12.55 -9.21
CA ASP A 73 -12.83 11.73 -8.88
C ASP A 73 -12.56 10.68 -7.80
N TYR A 74 -11.31 10.21 -7.66
CA TYR A 74 -10.97 9.09 -6.77
C TYR A 74 -10.00 9.46 -5.65
N GLY A 75 -9.56 10.72 -5.55
CA GLY A 75 -8.58 11.12 -4.55
C GLY A 75 -7.23 10.43 -4.76
N VAL A 76 -6.59 9.94 -3.69
CA VAL A 76 -5.30 9.25 -3.76
C VAL A 76 -5.47 7.92 -4.52
N THR A 77 -4.69 7.73 -5.57
CA THR A 77 -4.67 6.49 -6.36
C THR A 77 -3.60 5.54 -5.85
N TYR A 78 -2.39 6.04 -5.60
CA TYR A 78 -1.32 5.32 -4.92
C TYR A 78 -0.25 6.31 -4.44
N SER A 79 0.60 5.86 -3.53
CA SER A 79 1.77 6.61 -3.09
C SER A 79 3.04 5.79 -3.29
N THR A 80 4.16 6.45 -3.52
CA THR A 80 5.48 5.83 -3.69
C THR A 80 6.47 6.46 -2.74
N TYR A 81 7.08 5.67 -1.86
CA TYR A 81 8.27 6.12 -1.15
C TYR A 81 9.49 5.85 -2.02
N TYR A 82 10.14 6.92 -2.45
CA TYR A 82 11.10 6.90 -3.53
C TYR A 82 12.46 7.39 -3.05
N ASP A 83 13.52 6.64 -3.35
CA ASP A 83 14.90 7.04 -3.07
C ASP A 83 15.47 7.75 -4.30
N LEU A 84 15.67 9.07 -4.20
CA LEU A 84 16.13 9.91 -5.31
C LEU A 84 17.59 9.65 -5.68
N ASP A 85 18.39 9.14 -4.76
CA ASP A 85 19.80 8.85 -4.99
C ASP A 85 19.97 7.50 -5.69
N LYS A 86 19.17 6.51 -5.28
CA LYS A 86 19.10 5.18 -5.91
C LYS A 86 18.20 5.13 -7.14
N LYS A 87 17.43 6.20 -7.41
CA LYS A 87 16.50 6.30 -8.53
C LYS A 87 15.51 5.13 -8.57
N SER A 88 15.04 4.71 -7.39
CA SER A 88 14.29 3.46 -7.22
C SER A 88 13.20 3.59 -6.15
N PRO A 89 12.01 3.01 -6.36
CA PRO A 89 10.95 3.04 -5.34
C PRO A 89 11.26 2.06 -4.21
N ARG A 90 11.41 2.55 -2.98
CA ARG A 90 11.51 1.69 -1.78
C ARG A 90 10.26 0.82 -1.65
N TRP A 91 9.10 1.42 -1.89
CA TRP A 91 7.82 0.74 -2.02
C TRP A 91 6.78 1.67 -2.63
N CYS A 92 5.72 1.09 -3.19
CA CYS A 92 4.49 1.76 -3.53
C CYS A 92 3.36 1.17 -2.70
N CYS A 93 2.45 2.01 -2.21
CA CYS A 93 1.31 1.58 -1.41
C CYS A 93 0.01 2.18 -1.92
N TYR A 94 -1.09 1.45 -1.73
CA TYR A 94 -2.39 1.84 -2.25
C TYR A 94 -3.53 1.06 -1.60
N GLN A 95 -4.75 1.56 -1.81
CA GLN A 95 -5.97 0.92 -1.34
C GLN A 95 -6.75 0.31 -2.50
N ILE A 96 -7.42 -0.83 -2.24
CA ILE A 96 -8.44 -1.41 -3.11
C ILE A 96 -9.74 -1.49 -2.31
N CYS A 97 -10.82 -0.90 -2.83
CA CYS A 97 -12.14 -0.92 -2.25
C CYS A 97 -13.20 -0.90 -3.37
N GLN A 98 -14.47 -0.94 -3.00
CA GLN A 98 -15.57 -1.01 -3.99
C GLN A 98 -15.49 0.10 -5.06
N SER A 99 -15.16 1.33 -4.65
CA SER A 99 -15.16 2.49 -5.56
C SER A 99 -14.00 2.51 -6.54
N ASN A 100 -12.96 1.69 -6.36
CA ASN A 100 -11.80 1.68 -7.25
C ASN A 100 -11.47 0.28 -7.79
N ASN A 101 -12.14 -0.78 -7.34
CA ASN A 101 -12.02 -2.12 -7.92
C ASN A 101 -13.00 -2.31 -9.08
N MET A 102 -12.87 -1.50 -10.14
CA MET A 102 -13.79 -1.47 -11.29
C MET A 102 -13.04 -1.40 -12.62
N LYS A 103 -13.70 -1.80 -13.72
CA LYS A 103 -13.13 -1.81 -15.07
C LYS A 103 -13.83 -0.80 -16.00
N ASN A 104 -13.43 0.47 -15.91
CA ASN A 104 -13.96 1.57 -16.73
C ASN A 104 -12.97 2.06 -17.79
N TRP A 105 -11.79 1.46 -17.85
CA TRP A 105 -10.71 1.71 -18.80
C TRP A 105 -10.08 0.38 -19.20
N THR A 106 -9.33 0.36 -20.29
CA THR A 106 -8.44 -0.76 -20.62
C THR A 106 -7.13 -0.25 -21.20
N ARG A 107 -6.02 -0.90 -20.86
CA ARG A 107 -4.68 -0.56 -21.37
C ARG A 107 -4.61 -0.49 -22.90
N LYS A 108 -5.43 -1.28 -23.61
CA LYS A 108 -5.51 -1.24 -25.09
C LYS A 108 -5.97 0.11 -25.64
N GLN A 109 -6.69 0.91 -24.85
CA GLN A 109 -7.16 2.23 -25.25
C GLN A 109 -6.04 3.28 -25.27
N TRP A 110 -4.83 2.99 -24.78
CA TRP A 110 -3.72 3.94 -24.88
C TRP A 110 -3.32 4.25 -26.31
N GLU A 111 -3.58 3.34 -27.26
CA GLU A 111 -3.39 3.63 -28.68
C GLU A 111 -4.33 4.75 -29.13
N GLY A 112 -3.76 5.94 -29.38
CA GLY A 112 -4.48 7.12 -29.82
C GLY A 112 -5.13 7.93 -28.70
N ALA A 113 -5.04 7.51 -27.44
CA ALA A 113 -5.55 8.29 -26.30
C ALA A 113 -4.73 9.56 -26.05
N THR A 114 -5.41 10.63 -25.66
CA THR A 114 -4.77 11.85 -25.17
C THR A 114 -4.74 11.84 -23.66
N TRP A 115 -3.57 12.06 -23.06
CA TRP A 115 -3.41 12.25 -21.62
C TRP A 115 -2.30 13.26 -21.37
N MET A 116 -2.52 14.17 -20.41
CA MET A 116 -1.62 15.30 -20.13
C MET A 116 -1.25 16.13 -21.37
N GLY A 117 -2.23 16.39 -22.25
CA GLY A 117 -2.03 17.19 -23.46
C GLY A 117 -1.24 16.51 -24.59
N LYS A 118 -0.86 15.23 -24.41
CA LYS A 118 -0.12 14.44 -25.41
C LYS A 118 -0.97 13.27 -25.91
N LYS A 119 -0.97 13.06 -27.23
CA LYS A 119 -1.53 11.85 -27.85
C LYS A 119 -0.50 10.72 -27.81
N TRP A 120 -0.90 9.55 -27.33
CA TRP A 120 -0.05 8.38 -27.17
C TRP A 120 -0.26 7.38 -28.33
N SER A 121 0.80 6.64 -28.65
CA SER A 121 0.79 5.49 -29.56
C SER A 121 1.51 4.36 -28.83
N GLY A 122 0.72 3.48 -28.22
CA GLY A 122 1.13 2.54 -27.18
C GLY A 122 1.10 3.10 -25.76
N ASP A 123 1.60 2.30 -24.83
CA ASP A 123 1.60 2.57 -23.39
C ASP A 123 2.32 3.88 -23.03
N PRO A 124 1.77 4.68 -22.09
CA PRO A 124 2.22 6.04 -21.82
C PRO A 124 3.40 6.11 -20.84
N PHE A 125 4.40 5.24 -21.01
CA PHE A 125 5.62 5.26 -20.20
C PHE A 125 6.29 6.63 -20.28
N GLN A 126 6.50 7.25 -19.12
CA GLN A 126 7.10 8.58 -19.05
C GLN A 126 7.79 8.83 -17.73
N LYS A 127 8.66 9.84 -17.72
CA LYS A 127 9.23 10.35 -16.48
C LYS A 127 8.11 10.94 -15.61
N ASP A 128 8.24 10.73 -14.32
CA ASP A 128 7.40 11.38 -13.33
C ASP A 128 7.69 12.90 -13.35
N PRO A 129 6.69 13.76 -13.58
CA PRO A 129 6.89 15.20 -13.64
C PRO A 129 7.29 15.84 -12.30
N GLU A 130 7.08 15.14 -11.18
CA GLU A 130 7.41 15.64 -9.84
C GLU A 130 8.83 15.26 -9.37
N VAL A 131 9.57 14.50 -10.19
CA VAL A 131 10.93 14.07 -9.86
C VAL A 131 11.89 14.61 -10.92
N ASP A 132 13.02 15.16 -10.47
CA ASP A 132 14.06 15.63 -11.38
C ASP A 132 14.48 14.54 -12.36
N ALA A 133 14.73 14.94 -13.61
CA ALA A 133 15.02 14.03 -14.70
C ALA A 133 16.20 13.09 -14.42
N ASP A 134 17.19 13.53 -13.64
CA ASP A 134 18.39 12.77 -13.29
C ASP A 134 18.22 11.91 -12.04
N CYS A 135 17.14 12.09 -11.28
CA CYS A 135 16.81 11.30 -10.09
C CYS A 135 15.87 10.13 -10.38
N GLN A 136 15.63 9.78 -11.65
CA GLN A 136 14.75 8.68 -12.05
C GLN A 136 15.23 7.93 -13.30
N PRO A 137 14.69 6.73 -13.60
CA PRO A 137 15.01 6.00 -14.82
C PRO A 137 14.63 6.75 -16.10
N PRO A 138 15.40 6.63 -17.20
CA PRO A 138 14.96 7.13 -18.48
C PRO A 138 13.86 6.23 -19.04
N VAL A 139 12.99 6.82 -19.85
CA VAL A 139 11.85 6.13 -20.46
C VAL A 139 12.31 5.12 -21.52
N SER A 140 13.35 5.47 -22.26
CA SER A 140 13.94 4.69 -23.34
C SER A 140 15.37 4.26 -22.98
N LYS A 141 15.89 3.25 -23.66
CA LYS A 141 17.27 2.74 -23.57
C LYS A 141 17.64 1.95 -22.31
N GLU A 142 16.93 2.11 -21.19
CA GLU A 142 17.21 1.34 -19.97
C GLU A 142 16.79 -0.13 -20.08
N PHE A 143 15.63 -0.37 -20.68
CA PHE A 143 14.99 -1.70 -20.76
C PHE A 143 15.21 -2.36 -22.12
N SER A 144 15.22 -1.55 -23.19
CA SER A 144 15.42 -2.05 -24.56
C SER A 144 16.82 -2.65 -24.71
N GLY A 145 16.90 -3.95 -25.04
CA GLY A 145 18.15 -4.69 -25.16
C GLY A 145 18.82 -5.08 -23.85
N SER A 146 18.18 -4.81 -22.69
CA SER A 146 18.73 -5.15 -21.37
C SER A 146 18.39 -6.56 -20.89
N GLY A 147 17.37 -7.19 -21.47
CA GLY A 147 16.77 -8.44 -20.97
C GLY A 147 15.72 -8.24 -19.87
N TYR A 148 15.42 -6.99 -19.49
CA TYR A 148 14.42 -6.64 -18.49
C TYR A 148 13.24 -5.86 -19.08
N ASP A 149 12.04 -6.15 -18.56
CA ASP A 149 10.83 -5.37 -18.75
C ASP A 149 10.78 -4.17 -17.80
N ARG A 150 9.94 -3.18 -18.16
CA ARG A 150 9.47 -2.13 -17.25
C ARG A 150 8.41 -2.72 -16.31
N GLY A 151 8.89 -3.40 -15.28
CA GLY A 151 8.05 -4.07 -14.29
C GLY A 151 7.38 -3.07 -13.37
N HIS A 152 6.05 -3.06 -13.39
CA HIS A 152 5.27 -2.18 -12.53
C HIS A 152 5.32 -2.67 -11.08
N ILE A 153 5.38 -1.74 -10.12
CA ILE A 153 5.08 -2.06 -8.71
C ILE A 153 3.58 -1.94 -8.46
N VAL A 154 2.94 -0.82 -8.82
CA VAL A 154 1.48 -0.71 -8.92
C VAL A 154 1.06 -1.09 -10.33
N ALA A 155 0.31 -2.19 -10.46
CA ALA A 155 -0.04 -2.73 -11.76
C ALA A 155 -0.97 -1.78 -12.53
N SER A 156 -0.81 -1.70 -13.84
CA SER A 156 -1.76 -0.97 -14.70
C SER A 156 -3.20 -1.47 -14.50
N GLU A 157 -3.39 -2.80 -14.43
CA GLU A 157 -4.71 -3.43 -14.26
C GLU A 157 -5.35 -3.10 -12.89
N ASP A 158 -4.57 -2.73 -11.86
CA ASP A 158 -5.13 -2.29 -10.56
C ASP A 158 -5.80 -0.90 -10.64
N ARG A 159 -5.56 -0.15 -11.72
CA ARG A 159 -5.94 1.26 -11.87
C ARG A 159 -6.76 1.55 -13.11
N VAL A 160 -7.47 0.54 -13.62
CA VAL A 160 -8.36 0.66 -14.80
C VAL A 160 -9.75 1.23 -14.51
N TYR A 161 -9.98 1.79 -13.32
CA TYR A 161 -11.25 2.48 -13.00
C TYR A 161 -11.33 3.90 -13.60
N CYS A 162 -10.22 4.49 -14.04
CA CYS A 162 -10.20 5.65 -14.92
C CYS A 162 -8.87 5.79 -15.67
N GLN A 163 -8.89 6.52 -16.80
CA GLN A 163 -7.70 6.74 -17.63
C GLN A 163 -6.56 7.40 -16.85
N ASP A 164 -6.86 8.41 -16.04
CA ASP A 164 -5.85 9.20 -15.33
C ASP A 164 -5.12 8.36 -14.27
N ALA A 165 -5.86 7.58 -13.47
CA ALA A 165 -5.27 6.64 -12.52
C ALA A 165 -4.42 5.58 -13.21
N ASN A 166 -4.90 5.04 -14.34
CA ASN A 166 -4.14 4.07 -15.13
C ASN A 166 -2.85 4.69 -15.68
N GLY A 167 -2.92 5.92 -16.21
CA GLY A 167 -1.79 6.64 -16.78
C GLY A 167 -0.69 6.89 -15.74
N GLN A 168 -1.09 7.24 -14.52
CA GLN A 168 -0.16 7.45 -13.40
C GLN A 168 0.68 6.19 -13.11
N THR A 169 0.20 4.97 -13.37
CA THR A 169 0.99 3.75 -13.15
C THR A 169 2.18 3.61 -14.10
N PHE A 170 2.21 4.36 -15.21
CA PHE A 170 3.27 4.30 -16.22
C PHE A 170 4.43 5.28 -15.95
N TYR A 171 4.42 5.98 -14.82
CA TYR A 171 5.57 6.77 -14.39
C TYR A 171 6.77 5.89 -14.05
N MET A 172 7.97 6.30 -14.48
CA MET A 172 9.20 5.55 -14.24
C MET A 172 9.56 5.39 -12.74
N THR A 173 8.99 6.24 -11.87
CA THR A 173 9.09 6.13 -10.41
C THR A 173 8.35 4.91 -9.85
N ASN A 174 7.44 4.30 -10.61
CA ASN A 174 6.70 3.07 -10.28
C ASN A 174 7.35 1.80 -10.91
N MET A 175 8.56 1.90 -11.44
CA MET A 175 9.17 0.82 -12.24
C MET A 175 10.40 0.22 -11.58
N TYR A 176 10.57 -1.09 -11.80
CA TYR A 176 11.84 -1.78 -11.68
C TYR A 176 12.17 -2.57 -12.96
N PRO A 177 13.46 -2.80 -13.26
CA PRO A 177 13.87 -3.86 -14.17
C PRO A 177 13.41 -5.22 -13.64
N GLN A 178 12.53 -5.88 -14.38
CA GLN A 178 12.04 -7.22 -14.07
C GLN A 178 12.30 -8.19 -15.22
N MET A 179 12.76 -9.40 -14.93
CA MET A 179 12.90 -10.47 -15.93
C MET A 179 11.52 -10.76 -16.51
N HIS A 180 11.42 -10.90 -17.83
CA HIS A 180 10.10 -11.08 -18.47
C HIS A 180 9.31 -12.26 -17.89
N SER A 181 9.96 -13.40 -17.67
CA SER A 181 9.34 -14.60 -17.07
C SER A 181 8.88 -14.41 -15.62
N PHE A 182 9.47 -13.45 -14.90
CA PHE A 182 9.05 -13.09 -13.56
C PHE A 182 7.85 -12.13 -13.61
N ASN A 183 7.99 -11.05 -14.39
CA ASN A 183 7.01 -9.98 -14.57
C ASN A 183 5.67 -10.51 -15.11
N ALA A 184 5.69 -11.22 -16.25
CA ALA A 184 4.52 -11.81 -16.90
C ALA A 184 4.16 -13.22 -16.38
N GLY A 185 4.77 -13.64 -15.27
CA GLY A 185 4.56 -14.93 -14.64
C GLY A 185 4.09 -14.75 -13.20
N ILE A 186 4.89 -15.21 -12.26
CA ILE A 186 4.52 -15.26 -10.83
C ILE A 186 4.15 -13.89 -10.25
N TRP A 187 4.76 -12.80 -10.74
CA TRP A 187 4.46 -11.45 -10.27
C TRP A 187 3.05 -11.03 -10.70
N GLU A 188 2.72 -11.19 -11.99
CA GLU A 188 1.36 -10.95 -12.51
C GLU A 188 0.32 -11.84 -11.82
N ASP A 189 0.66 -13.11 -11.52
CA ASP A 189 -0.23 -14.03 -10.80
C ASP A 189 -0.52 -13.54 -9.37
N MET A 190 0.49 -13.02 -8.67
CA MET A 190 0.30 -12.39 -7.36
C MET A 190 -0.58 -11.13 -7.47
N GLU A 191 -0.34 -10.27 -8.47
CA GLU A 191 -1.16 -9.08 -8.70
C GLU A 191 -2.62 -9.45 -8.98
N LYS A 192 -2.87 -10.48 -9.78
CA LYS A 192 -4.21 -11.04 -10.03
C LYS A 192 -4.85 -11.56 -8.74
N LEU A 193 -4.10 -12.30 -7.92
CA LEU A 193 -4.60 -12.84 -6.66
C LEU A 193 -5.04 -11.72 -5.70
N VAL A 194 -4.16 -10.75 -5.43
CA VAL A 194 -4.44 -9.66 -4.48
C VAL A 194 -5.68 -8.88 -4.90
N ARG A 195 -5.79 -8.57 -6.18
CA ARG A 195 -6.93 -7.87 -6.77
C ARG A 195 -8.24 -8.65 -6.70
N ASN A 196 -8.17 -9.98 -6.75
CA ASN A 196 -9.33 -10.87 -6.66
C ASN A 196 -9.84 -11.06 -5.21
N PHE A 197 -9.09 -10.68 -4.18
CA PHE A 197 -9.58 -10.78 -2.79
C PHE A 197 -10.85 -9.97 -2.53
N LEU A 198 -11.12 -8.89 -3.28
CA LEU A 198 -12.38 -8.12 -3.20
C LEU A 198 -13.27 -8.23 -4.45
N THR A 199 -12.98 -9.19 -5.35
CA THR A 199 -13.63 -9.48 -6.65
C THR A 199 -13.93 -8.27 -7.58
N TYR A 200 -13.73 -8.46 -8.88
CA TYR A 200 -14.20 -7.50 -9.90
C TYR A 200 -15.65 -7.70 -10.32
N ASP A 201 -16.22 -8.86 -9.98
CA ASP A 201 -17.57 -9.17 -10.39
C ASP A 201 -18.56 -8.28 -9.62
N MET A 202 -19.07 -7.27 -10.32
CA MET A 202 -20.05 -6.30 -9.79
C MET A 202 -21.28 -6.98 -9.18
N SER A 203 -21.61 -8.21 -9.61
CA SER A 203 -22.74 -8.96 -9.06
C SER A 203 -22.48 -9.52 -7.64
N THR A 204 -21.21 -9.77 -7.30
CA THR A 204 -20.77 -10.24 -5.97
C THR A 204 -20.08 -9.16 -5.16
N GLN A 205 -19.66 -8.05 -5.78
CA GLN A 205 -18.99 -6.93 -5.11
C GLN A 205 -19.84 -6.31 -3.98
N ALA A 206 -21.17 -6.40 -4.06
CA ALA A 206 -22.06 -5.93 -2.99
C ALA A 206 -21.77 -6.60 -1.63
N SER A 207 -21.32 -7.86 -1.59
CA SER A 207 -20.92 -8.52 -0.33
C SER A 207 -19.61 -8.00 0.24
N HIS A 208 -18.81 -7.29 -0.57
CA HIS A 208 -17.52 -6.69 -0.22
C HIS A 208 -17.56 -5.16 -0.21
N ALA A 209 -18.75 -4.56 -0.27
CA ALA A 209 -18.92 -3.11 -0.40
C ALA A 209 -18.24 -2.29 0.72
N LYS A 210 -18.07 -2.90 1.90
CA LYS A 210 -17.45 -2.29 3.09
C LYS A 210 -16.02 -2.77 3.34
N ASP A 211 -15.51 -3.65 2.50
CA ASP A 211 -14.19 -4.22 2.67
C ASP A 211 -13.16 -3.31 1.99
N THR A 212 -11.95 -3.28 2.54
CA THR A 212 -10.83 -2.53 1.96
C THR A 212 -9.54 -3.32 2.12
N LEU A 213 -8.79 -3.44 1.03
CA LEU A 213 -7.42 -3.91 1.06
C LEU A 213 -6.48 -2.70 1.11
N TYR A 214 -5.47 -2.82 1.94
CA TYR A 214 -4.33 -1.91 2.04
C TYR A 214 -3.12 -2.71 1.58
N VAL A 215 -2.48 -2.26 0.49
CA VAL A 215 -1.43 -3.00 -0.20
C VAL A 215 -0.16 -2.18 -0.21
N CYS A 216 0.96 -2.80 0.12
CA CYS A 216 2.30 -2.23 -0.04
C CYS A 216 3.18 -3.21 -0.81
N LYS A 217 3.77 -2.77 -1.93
CA LYS A 217 4.64 -3.58 -2.79
C LYS A 217 5.97 -2.90 -3.03
N GLY A 218 7.03 -3.65 -3.26
CA GLY A 218 8.32 -3.06 -3.57
C GLY A 218 9.38 -4.07 -3.97
N GLY A 219 10.58 -3.54 -4.18
CA GLY A 219 11.79 -4.28 -4.48
C GLY A 219 12.87 -3.93 -3.47
N THR A 220 13.77 -4.87 -3.21
CA THR A 220 14.89 -4.68 -2.29
C THR A 220 16.04 -3.87 -2.93
N ILE A 221 16.55 -2.85 -2.22
CA ILE A 221 17.55 -1.90 -2.75
C ILE A 221 18.67 -1.50 -1.77
N ASP A 222 18.67 -2.01 -0.54
CA ASP A 222 19.53 -1.43 0.52
C ASP A 222 20.90 -2.06 0.66
N SER A 223 21.04 -3.37 0.44
CA SER A 223 22.32 -4.08 0.55
C SER A 223 22.72 -4.81 -0.72
N SER A 224 24.02 -5.05 -0.91
CA SER A 224 24.52 -5.86 -2.04
C SER A 224 23.93 -7.27 -2.05
N GLY A 225 23.65 -7.85 -0.88
CA GLY A 225 22.97 -9.15 -0.75
C GLY A 225 21.51 -9.15 -1.21
N GLN A 226 20.91 -7.96 -1.36
CA GLN A 226 19.54 -7.68 -1.77
C GLN A 226 19.44 -7.13 -3.20
N ILE A 227 20.55 -6.80 -3.84
CA ILE A 227 20.60 -6.34 -5.24
C ILE A 227 21.05 -7.50 -6.12
N LEU A 228 20.28 -7.79 -7.16
CA LEU A 228 20.61 -8.89 -8.10
C LEU A 228 21.71 -8.46 -9.05
N ASN A 229 21.53 -7.28 -9.64
CA ASN A 229 22.43 -6.72 -10.63
C ASN A 229 22.12 -5.22 -10.81
N TYR A 230 22.80 -4.60 -11.76
CA TYR A 230 22.49 -3.28 -12.28
C TYR A 230 22.26 -3.35 -13.79
N THR A 231 21.38 -2.50 -14.30
CA THR A 231 21.26 -2.30 -15.75
C THR A 231 22.53 -1.63 -16.30
N LYS A 232 22.63 -1.52 -17.63
CA LYS A 232 23.78 -0.90 -18.31
C LYS A 232 24.10 0.52 -17.79
N ASN A 233 23.09 1.29 -17.40
CA ASN A 233 23.27 2.66 -16.90
C ASN A 233 23.25 2.74 -15.36
N GLY A 234 23.40 1.61 -14.66
CA GLY A 234 23.58 1.58 -13.21
C GLY A 234 22.29 1.60 -12.39
N TYR A 235 21.13 1.26 -12.97
CA TYR A 235 19.88 1.18 -12.22
C TYR A 235 19.75 -0.15 -11.51
N ILE A 236 19.25 -0.12 -10.27
CA ILE A 236 19.15 -1.30 -9.42
C ILE A 236 18.17 -2.30 -10.04
N VAL A 237 18.61 -3.55 -10.15
CA VAL A 237 17.76 -4.71 -10.38
C VAL A 237 17.57 -5.40 -9.02
N PRO A 238 16.39 -5.31 -8.37
CA PRO A 238 16.15 -5.94 -7.08
C PRO A 238 16.37 -7.46 -7.14
N LYS A 239 16.91 -8.04 -6.07
CA LYS A 239 17.02 -9.50 -5.94
C LYS A 239 15.76 -10.14 -5.39
N TYR A 240 14.99 -9.36 -4.64
CA TYR A 240 13.72 -9.79 -4.09
C TYR A 240 12.66 -8.71 -4.27
N PHE A 241 11.44 -9.16 -4.51
CA PHE A 241 10.23 -8.35 -4.52
C PHE A 241 9.30 -8.82 -3.41
N PHE A 242 8.51 -7.90 -2.88
CA PHE A 242 7.59 -8.16 -1.78
C PHE A 242 6.22 -7.53 -2.00
N CYS A 243 5.22 -8.09 -1.32
CA CYS A 243 3.87 -7.55 -1.23
C CYS A 243 3.32 -7.82 0.18
N ALA A 244 2.92 -6.78 0.89
CA ALA A 244 2.17 -6.85 2.14
C ALA A 244 0.72 -6.44 1.87
N VAL A 245 -0.23 -7.25 2.34
CA VAL A 245 -1.66 -7.00 2.17
C VAL A 245 -2.35 -7.06 3.52
N LEU A 246 -3.13 -6.04 3.84
CA LEU A 246 -4.02 -5.98 4.99
C LEU A 246 -5.46 -5.86 4.48
N LEU A 247 -6.32 -6.77 4.87
CA LEU A 247 -7.76 -6.72 4.65
C LEU A 247 -8.44 -6.18 5.91
N LYS A 248 -9.25 -5.13 5.76
CA LYS A 248 -10.25 -4.71 6.74
C LYS A 248 -11.63 -5.09 6.22
N ASN A 249 -12.34 -5.93 6.97
CA ASN A 249 -13.74 -6.28 6.71
C ASN A 249 -14.57 -6.23 8.01
N ALA A 250 -15.80 -6.74 7.96
CA ALA A 250 -16.70 -6.81 9.12
C ALA A 250 -16.17 -7.70 10.26
N LYS A 251 -15.26 -8.65 9.97
CA LYS A 251 -14.65 -9.56 10.95
C LYS A 251 -13.40 -8.97 11.62
N GLY A 252 -12.93 -7.80 11.18
CA GLY A 252 -11.73 -7.14 11.72
C GLY A 252 -10.62 -7.04 10.68
N TYR A 253 -9.38 -7.16 11.14
CA TYR A 253 -8.18 -7.05 10.33
C TYR A 253 -7.52 -8.41 10.11
N GLN A 254 -7.01 -8.64 8.90
CA GLN A 254 -6.24 -9.83 8.55
C GLN A 254 -5.11 -9.41 7.61
N ALA A 255 -3.90 -9.93 7.79
CA ALA A 255 -2.77 -9.60 6.93
C ALA A 255 -2.06 -10.84 6.36
N ILE A 256 -1.44 -10.68 5.20
CA ILE A 256 -0.65 -11.69 4.50
C ILE A 256 0.49 -11.03 3.74
N GLY A 257 1.65 -11.67 3.73
CA GLY A 257 2.84 -11.23 3.00
C GLY A 257 3.21 -12.19 1.89
N PHE A 258 3.90 -11.67 0.88
CA PHE A 258 4.50 -12.45 -0.20
C PHE A 258 5.95 -12.04 -0.41
N TRP A 259 6.83 -13.02 -0.57
CA TRP A 259 8.26 -12.82 -0.77
C TRP A 259 8.77 -13.62 -1.97
N PHE A 260 9.23 -12.92 -3.00
CA PHE A 260 9.67 -13.52 -4.24
C PHE A 260 11.14 -13.24 -4.51
N ARG A 261 11.87 -14.26 -4.94
CA ARG A 261 13.19 -14.08 -5.53
C ARG A 261 13.00 -13.64 -6.97
N HIS A 262 13.84 -12.72 -7.43
CA HIS A 262 13.81 -12.26 -8.80
C HIS A 262 14.55 -13.24 -9.71
N ASN A 263 13.84 -14.26 -10.19
CA ASN A 263 14.35 -15.28 -11.10
C ASN A 263 13.24 -15.84 -12.00
N ALA A 264 13.62 -16.67 -12.95
CA ALA A 264 12.68 -17.49 -13.69
C ALA A 264 12.14 -18.62 -12.78
N TYR A 265 10.81 -18.75 -12.76
CA TYR A 265 10.11 -19.80 -12.04
C TYR A 265 9.62 -20.88 -13.01
N GLY A 266 9.53 -22.12 -12.53
CA GLY A 266 8.96 -23.23 -13.30
C GLY A 266 7.43 -23.12 -13.39
N SER A 267 6.83 -23.80 -14.37
CA SER A 267 5.37 -23.74 -14.61
C SER A 267 4.51 -24.32 -13.49
N SER A 268 5.10 -25.06 -12.56
CA SER A 268 4.42 -25.61 -11.37
C SER A 268 4.50 -24.70 -10.14
N GLU A 269 5.31 -23.64 -10.19
CA GLU A 269 5.41 -22.71 -9.08
C GLU A 269 4.13 -21.88 -8.96
N THR A 270 3.67 -21.63 -7.74
CA THR A 270 2.45 -20.86 -7.49
C THR A 270 2.68 -19.82 -6.41
N VAL A 271 1.84 -18.78 -6.38
CA VAL A 271 1.92 -17.71 -5.39
C VAL A 271 1.87 -18.25 -3.96
N LYS A 272 1.19 -19.39 -3.74
CA LYS A 272 1.09 -20.06 -2.43
C LYS A 272 2.46 -20.47 -1.85
N GLY A 273 3.42 -20.83 -2.70
CA GLY A 273 4.79 -21.19 -2.28
C GLY A 273 5.60 -20.00 -1.74
N HIS A 274 5.10 -18.78 -1.93
CA HIS A 274 5.78 -17.53 -1.58
C HIS A 274 5.11 -16.76 -0.44
N VAL A 275 4.10 -17.35 0.19
CA VAL A 275 3.39 -16.76 1.32
C VAL A 275 4.29 -16.74 2.55
N VAL A 276 4.32 -15.59 3.22
CA VAL A 276 4.91 -15.38 4.55
C VAL A 276 3.94 -14.58 5.42
N ASN A 277 4.10 -14.61 6.73
CA ASN A 277 3.43 -13.62 7.58
C ASN A 277 4.15 -12.27 7.49
N ILE A 278 3.50 -11.20 7.95
CA ILE A 278 4.07 -9.84 7.86
C ILE A 278 5.33 -9.74 8.71
N ARG A 279 5.34 -10.32 9.92
CA ARG A 279 6.55 -10.33 10.76
C ARG A 279 7.78 -10.86 10.03
N LYS A 280 7.62 -11.95 9.27
CA LYS A 280 8.73 -12.50 8.48
C LYS A 280 9.09 -11.57 7.31
N LEU A 281 8.12 -10.92 6.71
CA LEU A 281 8.35 -9.94 5.65
C LEU A 281 9.15 -8.74 6.15
N GLU A 282 8.87 -8.25 7.36
CA GLU A 282 9.62 -7.19 8.04
C GLU A 282 11.06 -7.60 8.31
N GLU A 283 11.29 -8.81 8.81
CA GLU A 283 12.65 -9.36 8.98
C GLU A 283 13.46 -9.39 7.68
N LEU A 284 12.80 -9.68 6.55
CA LEU A 284 13.44 -9.81 5.23
C LEU A 284 13.69 -8.45 4.55
N THR A 285 12.83 -7.47 4.82
CA THR A 285 12.84 -6.15 4.17
C THR A 285 13.49 -5.06 5.00
N GLY A 286 13.47 -5.19 6.33
CA GLY A 286 13.78 -4.10 7.27
C GLY A 286 12.71 -3.00 7.32
N LEU A 287 11.55 -3.24 6.72
CA LEU A 287 10.38 -2.35 6.81
C LEU A 287 9.51 -2.76 8.00
N ASP A 288 8.66 -1.85 8.42
CA ASP A 288 7.66 -2.01 9.47
C ASP A 288 6.31 -1.69 8.80
N PHE A 289 5.47 -2.71 8.61
CA PHE A 289 4.27 -2.62 7.79
C PHE A 289 3.03 -2.43 8.67
N PHE A 290 2.10 -1.58 8.21
CA PHE A 290 0.83 -1.34 8.90
C PHE A 290 0.97 -0.66 10.27
N CYS A 291 2.07 0.08 10.49
CA CYS A 291 2.37 0.84 11.71
C CYS A 291 1.30 1.83 12.16
N ASN A 292 0.36 2.16 11.28
CA ASN A 292 -0.76 3.05 11.57
C ASN A 292 -1.96 2.32 12.22
N LEU A 293 -1.93 1.00 12.38
CA LEU A 293 -2.86 0.24 13.22
C LEU A 293 -2.58 0.47 14.72
N PRO A 294 -3.58 0.37 15.62
CA PRO A 294 -3.31 0.27 17.05
C PRO A 294 -2.27 -0.81 17.34
N ASP A 295 -1.31 -0.54 18.24
CA ASP A 295 -0.08 -1.34 18.35
C ASP A 295 -0.38 -2.83 18.69
N ASP A 296 -1.49 -3.12 19.38
CA ASP A 296 -1.94 -4.48 19.69
C ASP A 296 -2.54 -5.19 18.47
N ILE A 297 -3.33 -4.48 17.67
CA ILE A 297 -3.88 -4.98 16.40
C ILE A 297 -2.76 -5.23 15.40
N GLU A 298 -1.83 -4.28 15.27
CA GLU A 298 -0.61 -4.40 14.46
C GLU A 298 0.13 -5.70 14.79
N ARG A 299 0.56 -5.88 16.05
CA ARG A 299 1.25 -7.10 16.49
C ARG A 299 0.44 -8.37 16.21
N SER A 300 -0.87 -8.32 16.37
CA SER A 300 -1.76 -9.47 16.13
C SER A 300 -1.78 -9.87 14.65
N VAL A 301 -1.93 -8.91 13.74
CA VAL A 301 -1.94 -9.21 12.29
C VAL A 301 -0.55 -9.58 11.79
N GLU A 302 0.51 -9.03 12.38
CA GLU A 302 1.89 -9.32 11.99
C GLU A 302 2.29 -10.77 12.25
N ASN A 303 1.87 -11.28 13.40
CA ASN A 303 2.21 -12.61 13.89
C ASN A 303 1.18 -13.68 13.47
N ALA A 304 0.22 -13.32 12.61
CA ALA A 304 -0.78 -14.26 12.12
C ALA A 304 -0.12 -15.48 11.44
N SER A 305 -0.64 -16.69 11.71
CA SER A 305 -0.14 -17.90 11.06
C SER A 305 -0.34 -17.82 9.54
N CYS A 306 0.69 -18.24 8.81
CA CYS A 306 0.67 -18.38 7.36
C CYS A 306 0.79 -19.85 6.92
N ASP A 307 0.44 -20.79 7.81
CA ASP A 307 0.37 -22.22 7.44
C ASP A 307 -0.70 -22.45 6.35
N PRO A 308 -0.55 -23.51 5.52
CA PRO A 308 -1.43 -23.71 4.37
C PRO A 308 -2.93 -23.84 4.69
N ASN A 309 -3.29 -24.32 5.88
CA ASN A 309 -4.69 -24.45 6.28
C ASN A 309 -5.26 -23.09 6.67
N THR A 310 -4.53 -22.32 7.48
CA THR A 310 -4.92 -20.95 7.85
C THR A 310 -5.03 -20.05 6.62
N VAL A 311 -4.09 -20.16 5.68
CA VAL A 311 -4.14 -19.38 4.42
C VAL A 311 -5.37 -19.76 3.61
N LYS A 312 -5.66 -21.04 3.46
CA LYS A 312 -6.85 -21.51 2.74
C LYS A 312 -8.14 -21.03 3.40
N GLU A 313 -8.23 -21.08 4.73
CA GLU A 313 -9.41 -20.66 5.49
C GLU A 313 -9.66 -19.14 5.37
N LYS A 314 -8.60 -18.33 5.53
CA LYS A 314 -8.73 -16.86 5.58
C LYS A 314 -8.74 -16.20 4.20
N TRP A 315 -8.02 -16.77 3.23
CA TRP A 315 -7.76 -16.15 1.93
C TRP A 315 -8.23 -16.98 0.73
N GLY A 316 -8.61 -18.23 0.92
CA GLY A 316 -9.29 -19.03 -0.10
C GLY A 316 -8.40 -19.65 -1.19
N PHE A 317 -7.07 -19.72 -0.99
CA PHE A 317 -6.13 -20.31 -1.97
C PHE A 317 -5.09 -21.26 -1.35
#